data_AF-A0AAV2ENT4-F1
#
_entry.id   AF-A0AAV2ENT4-F1
#
_cell.length_a   1.000
_cell.length_b   1.000
_cell.length_c   1.000
_cell.angle_alpha   90.00
_cell.angle_beta   90.00
_cell.angle_gamma   90.00
#
_symmetry.space_group_name_H-M   'P 1'
#
loop_
_entity.id
_entity.type
_entity.pdbx_description
1 polymer ?
#
loop_
_entity_poly.entity_id
_entity_poly.type
_entity_poly.pdbx_seq_one_letter_code
_entity_poly.pdbx_strand_id
1 'polypeptide(L)'
;MTDSSSTMPSGESDSHDAHGSPAVLTRPEGRDKQKKNKRGTPYSSNEAWEKNKANLVENSDTHARLALAREERGVAREARDKARDVRDKAREARDKNIHDMKIMNMDLSQFSPRTRGWYQMQKDEILASYGDASGVSTNYSPNDDFHYGPDM
;
A
#
# COMPACT_ATOMS: atom_id res chain seq x y z
N MET A 1 -27.08 20.82 -39.58
CA MET A 1 -27.79 19.99 -38.59
C MET A 1 -26.93 19.93 -37.34
N THR A 2 -27.59 20.13 -36.19
CA THR A 2 -27.14 20.12 -34.78
C THR A 2 -26.26 21.29 -34.31
N ASP A 3 -26.95 22.33 -33.83
CA ASP A 3 -26.46 23.31 -32.86
C ASP A 3 -26.25 22.63 -31.50
N SER A 4 -25.07 22.79 -30.90
CA SER A 4 -24.81 22.34 -29.53
C SER A 4 -24.87 23.54 -28.58
N SER A 5 -26.01 23.62 -27.89
CA SER A 5 -26.29 24.54 -26.80
C SER A 5 -25.40 24.22 -25.60
N SER A 6 -24.63 25.20 -25.14
CA SER A 6 -23.81 25.13 -23.92
C SER A 6 -24.58 25.79 -22.78
N THR A 7 -25.20 25.00 -21.92
CA THR A 7 -25.89 25.46 -20.71
C THR A 7 -24.94 25.40 -19.52
N MET A 8 -24.62 26.56 -18.96
CA MET A 8 -23.89 26.73 -17.70
C MET A 8 -24.79 26.31 -16.52
N PRO A 9 -24.29 25.58 -15.51
CA PRO A 9 -24.97 25.48 -14.22
C PRO A 9 -24.54 26.62 -13.30
N SER A 10 -25.47 27.53 -13.04
CA SER A 10 -25.49 28.46 -11.92
C SER A 10 -25.66 27.67 -10.63
N GLY A 11 -24.65 27.64 -9.76
CA GLY A 11 -24.72 27.05 -8.42
C GLY A 11 -24.75 28.16 -7.39
N GLU A 12 -25.94 28.38 -6.86
CA GLU A 12 -26.30 29.41 -5.89
C GLU A 12 -25.61 29.22 -4.53
N SER A 13 -25.40 30.38 -3.91
CA SER A 13 -24.98 30.64 -2.54
C SER A 13 -25.91 29.97 -1.54
N ASP A 14 -25.37 29.39 -0.46
CA ASP A 14 -26.13 29.30 0.80
C ASP A 14 -25.23 29.52 2.02
N SER A 15 -25.48 30.67 2.63
CA SER A 15 -24.96 31.16 3.89
C SER A 15 -25.68 30.50 5.06
N HIS A 16 -24.94 29.92 6.00
CA HIS A 16 -25.46 29.60 7.32
C HIS A 16 -24.59 30.24 8.41
N ASP A 17 -24.78 31.54 8.57
CA ASP A 17 -24.73 32.17 9.88
C ASP A 17 -26.13 32.06 10.50
N ALA A 18 -26.26 31.25 11.54
CA ALA A 18 -27.43 31.27 12.41
C ALA A 18 -26.96 31.11 13.86
N HIS A 19 -26.87 32.27 14.52
CA HIS A 19 -26.78 32.44 15.96
C HIS A 19 -27.89 31.65 16.68
N GLY A 20 -27.51 30.85 17.68
CA GLY A 20 -28.44 30.13 18.54
C GLY A 20 -28.01 30.18 20.01
N SER A 21 -28.53 31.18 20.73
CA SER A 21 -28.72 31.29 22.19
C SER A 21 -27.58 30.98 23.19
N PRO A 22 -27.08 31.97 23.95
CA PRO A 22 -26.42 31.70 25.23
C PRO A 22 -27.48 31.32 26.28
N ALA A 23 -27.31 30.13 26.87
CA ALA A 23 -28.13 29.66 27.98
C ALA A 23 -28.11 30.66 29.14
N VAL A 24 -29.32 31.02 29.60
CA VAL A 24 -29.58 31.86 30.76
C VAL A 24 -28.92 31.23 31.99
N LEU A 25 -27.91 31.90 32.53
CA LEU A 25 -27.34 31.65 33.86
C LEU A 25 -28.42 31.89 34.91
N THR A 26 -29.14 30.83 35.28
CA THR A 26 -29.98 30.81 36.47
C THR A 26 -29.07 30.61 37.67
N ARG A 27 -28.98 31.65 38.48
CA ARG A 27 -28.28 31.72 39.77
C ARG A 27 -29.07 30.91 40.80
N PRO A 28 -28.51 29.88 41.45
CA PRO A 28 -29.14 29.31 42.63
C PRO A 28 -28.71 30.13 43.86
N GLU A 29 -29.59 31.02 44.31
CA GLU A 29 -29.59 31.46 45.70
C GLU A 29 -30.10 30.30 46.57
N GLY A 30 -29.22 29.81 47.45
CA GLY A 30 -29.56 28.75 48.39
C GLY A 30 -28.50 28.65 49.48
N ARG A 31 -28.66 29.47 50.52
CA ARG A 31 -27.97 29.31 51.81
C ARG A 31 -28.21 27.89 52.31
N ASP A 32 -27.14 27.11 52.45
CA ASP A 32 -27.15 26.01 53.40
C ASP A 32 -26.09 26.22 54.48
N LYS A 33 -26.58 26.19 55.71
CA LYS A 33 -25.84 26.47 56.92
C LYS A 33 -24.71 25.44 57.02
N GLN A 34 -23.49 25.94 57.11
CA GLN A 34 -22.28 25.17 57.41
C GLN A 34 -22.46 24.50 58.79
N LYS A 35 -23.06 23.31 58.79
CA LYS A 35 -23.07 22.42 59.96
C LYS A 35 -21.62 22.03 60.21
N LYS A 36 -21.14 22.37 61.41
CA LYS A 36 -19.91 21.85 62.01
C LYS A 36 -19.96 20.33 62.00
N ASN A 37 -19.39 19.73 60.96
CA ASN A 37 -19.15 18.29 60.93
C ASN A 37 -17.73 18.06 61.43
N LYS A 38 -17.71 17.68 62.71
CA LYS A 38 -16.74 16.87 63.44
C LYS A 38 -15.57 16.36 62.57
N ARG A 39 -14.35 16.60 63.08
CA ARG A 39 -13.09 15.92 62.74
C ARG A 39 -13.34 14.61 61.98
N GLY A 40 -13.17 14.66 60.67
CA GLY A 40 -13.16 13.47 59.83
C GLY A 40 -12.10 12.51 60.34
N THR A 41 -12.50 11.25 60.47
CA THR A 41 -11.64 10.12 60.78
C THR A 41 -10.43 10.10 59.82
N PRO A 42 -9.20 9.89 60.32
CA PRO A 42 -8.00 9.89 59.48
C PRO A 42 -7.88 8.65 58.56
N TYR A 43 -8.89 7.77 58.54
CA TYR A 43 -8.88 6.49 57.81
C TYR A 43 -9.37 6.55 56.35
N SER A 44 -9.78 7.73 55.86
CA SER A 44 -10.27 7.92 54.48
C SER A 44 -9.15 7.94 53.42
N SER A 45 -7.93 8.30 53.81
CA SER A 45 -6.79 8.41 52.86
C SER A 45 -6.22 7.06 52.43
N ASN A 46 -6.25 6.03 53.29
CA ASN A 46 -5.67 4.72 52.98
C ASN A 46 -6.50 3.93 51.97
N GLU A 47 -7.84 3.90 52.11
CA GLU A 47 -8.70 3.26 51.11
C GLU A 47 -8.66 3.99 49.77
N ALA A 48 -8.57 5.33 49.79
CA ALA A 48 -8.41 6.12 48.58
C ALA A 48 -7.06 5.85 47.89
N TRP A 49 -5.99 5.70 48.67
CA TRP A 49 -4.65 5.38 48.16
C TRP A 49 -4.59 3.96 47.57
N GLU A 50 -5.16 2.96 48.25
CA GLU A 50 -5.22 1.58 47.74
C GLU A 50 -6.06 1.47 46.47
N LYS A 51 -7.21 2.18 46.39
CA LYS A 51 -8.02 2.25 45.15
C LYS A 51 -7.27 2.92 44.00
N ASN A 52 -6.51 3.99 44.29
CA ASN A 52 -5.73 4.70 43.27
C ASN A 52 -4.55 3.85 42.78
N LYS A 53 -3.95 3.05 43.66
CA LYS A 53 -2.90 2.09 43.32
C LYS A 53 -3.40 0.98 42.40
N ALA A 54 -4.59 0.44 42.64
CA ALA A 54 -5.23 -0.54 41.76
C ALA A 54 -5.49 0.04 40.36
N ASN A 55 -6.01 1.28 40.27
CA ASN A 55 -6.22 1.97 39.00
C ASN A 55 -4.91 2.21 38.22
N LEU A 56 -3.81 2.51 38.92
CA LEU A 56 -2.49 2.68 38.31
C LEU A 56 -1.97 1.37 37.69
N VAL A 57 -2.16 0.25 38.38
CA VAL A 57 -1.77 -1.09 37.88
C VAL A 57 -2.63 -1.49 36.68
N GLU A 58 -3.95 -1.30 36.75
CA GLU A 58 -4.85 -1.56 35.62
C GLU A 58 -4.52 -0.67 34.40
N ASN A 59 -4.18 0.60 34.62
CA ASN A 59 -3.73 1.48 33.56
C ASN A 59 -2.39 1.04 32.96
N SER A 60 -1.42 0.58 33.77
CA SER A 60 -0.17 0.05 33.22
C SER A 60 -0.38 -1.22 32.38
N ASP A 61 -1.28 -2.11 32.81
CA ASP A 61 -1.58 -3.34 32.09
C ASP A 61 -2.31 -3.08 30.77
N THR A 62 -3.22 -2.10 30.76
CA THR A 62 -3.87 -1.65 29.52
C THR A 62 -2.86 -0.99 28.57
N HIS A 63 -1.94 -0.17 29.06
CA HIS A 63 -0.88 0.40 28.23
C HIS A 63 0.06 -0.65 27.65
N ALA A 64 0.47 -1.66 28.42
CA ALA A 64 1.29 -2.77 27.95
C ALA A 64 0.57 -3.59 26.87
N ARG A 65 -0.72 -3.92 27.08
CA ARG A 65 -1.55 -4.60 26.08
C ARG A 65 -1.70 -3.80 24.79
N LEU A 66 -1.90 -2.48 24.91
CA LEU A 66 -1.99 -1.60 23.74
C LEU A 66 -0.66 -1.50 22.97
N ALA A 67 0.48 -1.56 23.66
CA ALA A 67 1.79 -1.59 23.03
C ALA A 67 1.99 -2.88 22.23
N LEU A 68 1.72 -4.04 22.83
CA LEU A 68 1.79 -5.34 22.16
C LEU A 68 0.85 -5.40 20.93
N ALA A 69 -0.39 -4.94 21.07
CA ALA A 69 -1.35 -4.91 19.97
C ALA A 69 -0.91 -4.00 18.80
N ARG A 70 -0.15 -2.94 19.08
CA ARG A 70 0.43 -2.08 18.02
C ARG A 70 1.58 -2.76 17.31
N GLU A 71 2.45 -3.45 18.05
CA GLU A 71 3.56 -4.21 17.50
C GLU A 71 3.05 -5.35 16.60
N GLU A 72 2.08 -6.15 17.06
CA GLU A 72 1.45 -7.21 16.29
C GLU A 72 0.81 -6.67 14.99
N ARG A 73 0.12 -5.52 15.07
CA ARG A 73 -0.41 -4.85 13.89
C ARG A 73 0.69 -4.38 12.94
N GLY A 74 1.85 -3.98 13.46
CA GLY A 74 3.03 -3.64 12.67
C GLY A 74 3.54 -4.84 11.88
N VAL A 75 3.76 -5.96 12.56
CA VAL A 75 4.21 -7.23 11.94
C VAL A 75 3.21 -7.71 10.89
N ALA A 76 1.91 -7.67 11.18
CA ALA A 76 0.88 -8.06 10.23
C ALA A 76 0.84 -7.17 8.97
N ARG A 77 1.13 -5.88 9.10
CA ARG A 77 1.25 -4.96 7.95
C ARG A 77 2.47 -5.29 7.12
N GLU A 78 3.63 -5.49 7.75
CA GLU A 78 4.86 -5.85 7.05
C GLU A 78 4.71 -7.18 6.28
N ALA A 79 4.08 -8.19 6.89
CA ALA A 79 3.80 -9.45 6.23
C ALA A 79 2.86 -9.28 5.02
N ARG A 80 1.82 -8.44 5.15
CA ARG A 80 0.90 -8.13 4.05
C ARG A 80 1.61 -7.41 2.91
N ASP A 81 2.49 -6.47 3.21
CA ASP A 81 3.21 -5.72 2.19
C ASP A 81 4.22 -6.61 1.46
N LYS A 82 4.96 -7.47 2.17
CA LYS A 82 5.78 -8.53 1.54
C LYS A 82 4.97 -9.45 0.63
N ALA A 83 3.77 -9.86 1.06
CA ALA A 83 2.90 -10.70 0.24
C ALA A 83 2.40 -9.98 -1.03
N ARG A 84 2.19 -8.66 -0.96
CA ARG A 84 1.87 -7.83 -2.13
C ARG A 84 3.04 -7.76 -3.09
N ASP A 85 4.25 -7.52 -2.60
CA ASP A 85 5.45 -7.46 -3.42
C ASP A 85 5.69 -8.77 -4.18
N VAL A 86 5.54 -9.92 -3.51
CA VAL A 86 5.65 -11.24 -4.15
C VAL A 86 4.60 -11.42 -5.25
N ARG A 87 3.36 -11.05 -4.97
CA ARG A 87 2.27 -11.14 -5.95
C ARG A 87 2.53 -10.24 -7.16
N ASP A 88 3.01 -9.03 -6.93
CA ASP A 88 3.20 -8.05 -7.99
C ASP A 88 4.42 -8.44 -8.86
N LYS A 89 5.49 -8.97 -8.26
CA LYS A 89 6.60 -9.61 -9.01
C LYS A 89 6.13 -10.82 -9.83
N ALA A 90 5.25 -11.65 -9.28
CA ALA A 90 4.70 -12.79 -10.02
C ALA A 90 3.84 -12.34 -11.22
N ARG A 91 3.11 -11.23 -11.08
CA ARG A 91 2.37 -10.61 -12.20
C ARG A 91 3.31 -10.06 -13.25
N GLU A 92 4.34 -9.33 -12.85
CA GLU A 92 5.36 -8.80 -13.77
C GLU A 92 6.05 -9.92 -14.54
N ALA A 93 6.45 -11.00 -13.87
CA ALA A 93 7.05 -12.17 -14.53
C ALA A 93 6.10 -12.84 -15.52
N ARG A 94 4.82 -12.98 -15.15
CA ARG A 94 3.78 -13.53 -16.05
C ARG A 94 3.58 -12.64 -17.27
N ASP A 95 3.45 -11.34 -17.06
CA ASP A 95 3.18 -10.39 -18.14
C ASP A 95 4.37 -10.28 -19.09
N LYS A 96 5.60 -10.32 -18.54
CA LYS A 96 6.84 -10.45 -19.33
C LYS A 96 6.82 -11.73 -20.15
N ASN A 97 6.54 -12.89 -19.56
CA ASN A 97 6.49 -14.15 -20.31
C ASN A 97 5.44 -14.12 -21.44
N ILE A 98 4.25 -13.55 -21.19
CA ILE A 98 3.22 -13.36 -22.22
C ILE A 98 3.73 -12.44 -23.35
N HIS A 99 4.42 -11.35 -23.00
CA HIS A 99 5.01 -10.44 -23.97
C HIS A 99 6.09 -11.13 -24.81
N ASP A 100 7.01 -11.84 -24.16
CA ASP A 100 8.07 -12.60 -24.81
C ASP A 100 7.49 -13.62 -25.80
N MET A 101 6.47 -14.39 -25.38
CA MET A 101 5.81 -15.37 -26.25
C MET A 101 5.10 -14.73 -27.45
N LYS A 102 4.52 -13.53 -27.27
CA LYS A 102 3.95 -12.78 -28.40
C LYS A 102 5.01 -12.37 -29.41
N ILE A 103 6.17 -11.93 -28.94
CA ILE A 103 7.31 -11.59 -29.81
C ILE A 103 7.79 -12.86 -30.52
N MET A 104 8.05 -13.94 -29.78
CA MET A 104 8.56 -15.20 -30.33
C MET A 104 7.65 -15.80 -31.41
N ASN A 105 6.33 -15.74 -31.20
CA ASN A 105 5.33 -16.27 -32.14
C ASN A 105 5.00 -15.32 -33.31
N MET A 106 5.62 -14.13 -33.37
CA MET A 106 5.34 -13.16 -34.43
C MET A 106 5.89 -13.63 -35.78
N ASP A 107 5.05 -13.58 -36.81
CA ASP A 107 5.44 -13.84 -38.19
C ASP A 107 6.17 -12.63 -38.78
N LEU A 108 7.50 -12.75 -38.88
CA LEU A 108 8.38 -11.68 -39.33
C LEU A 108 8.30 -11.41 -40.84
N SER A 109 7.67 -12.29 -41.62
CA SER A 109 7.53 -12.13 -43.07
C SER A 109 6.63 -10.94 -43.43
N GLN A 110 5.70 -10.59 -42.54
CA GLN A 110 4.73 -9.51 -42.72
C GLN A 110 5.32 -8.10 -42.54
N PHE A 111 6.56 -8.00 -42.05
CA PHE A 111 7.21 -6.74 -41.72
C PHE A 111 8.29 -6.34 -42.73
N SER A 112 8.54 -5.04 -42.83
CA SER A 112 9.64 -4.48 -43.63
C SER A 112 11.01 -5.02 -43.17
N PRO A 113 12.05 -5.05 -44.02
CA PRO A 113 13.38 -5.54 -43.64
C PRO A 113 13.94 -4.86 -42.37
N ARG A 114 13.72 -3.55 -42.22
CA ARG A 114 14.15 -2.79 -41.04
C ARG A 114 13.44 -3.24 -39.77
N THR A 115 12.11 -3.39 -39.84
CA THR A 115 11.29 -3.81 -38.69
C THR A 115 11.54 -5.27 -38.33
N ARG A 116 11.73 -6.13 -39.34
CA ARG A 116 12.11 -7.53 -39.18
C ARG A 116 13.41 -7.68 -38.40
N GLY A 117 14.44 -6.89 -38.73
CA GLY A 117 15.72 -6.91 -38.01
C GLY A 117 15.56 -6.58 -36.53
N TRP A 118 14.72 -5.58 -36.19
CA TRP A 118 14.47 -5.21 -34.80
C TRP A 118 13.79 -6.32 -33.99
N TYR A 119 12.73 -6.93 -34.53
CA TYR A 119 12.07 -8.05 -33.85
C TYR A 119 12.94 -9.31 -33.81
N GLN A 120 13.79 -9.55 -34.81
CA GLN A 120 14.74 -10.65 -34.77
C GLN A 120 15.73 -10.48 -33.60
N MET A 121 16.30 -9.28 -33.42
CA MET A 121 17.16 -8.98 -32.27
C MET A 121 16.43 -9.21 -30.94
N GLN A 122 15.15 -8.82 -30.84
CA GLN A 122 14.36 -9.08 -29.64
C GLN A 122 14.14 -10.58 -29.39
N LYS A 123 13.86 -11.39 -30.43
CA LYS A 123 13.77 -12.85 -30.28
C LYS A 123 15.08 -13.45 -29.78
N ASP A 124 16.21 -12.98 -30.30
CA ASP A 124 17.54 -13.45 -29.91
C ASP A 124 17.86 -13.07 -28.46
N GLU A 125 17.50 -11.86 -28.03
CA GLU A 125 17.63 -11.41 -26.63
C GLU A 125 16.76 -12.23 -25.67
N ILE A 126 15.50 -12.49 -26.06
CA ILE A 126 14.60 -13.36 -25.33
C ILE A 126 15.23 -14.76 -25.21
N LEU A 127 15.65 -15.37 -26.31
CA LEU A 127 16.30 -16.69 -26.32
C LEU A 127 17.56 -16.73 -25.45
N ALA A 128 18.41 -15.69 -25.50
CA ALA A 128 19.60 -15.58 -24.65
C ALA A 128 19.22 -15.55 -23.16
N SER A 129 18.14 -14.87 -22.80
CA SER A 129 17.66 -14.81 -21.41
C SER A 129 17.13 -16.14 -20.88
N TYR A 130 16.67 -17.05 -21.76
CA TYR A 130 16.22 -18.41 -21.41
C TYR A 130 17.28 -19.50 -21.69
N GLY A 131 18.39 -19.14 -22.35
CA GLY A 131 19.33 -20.06 -23.01
C GLY A 131 20.23 -20.90 -22.11
N ASP A 132 20.46 -20.51 -20.86
CA ASP A 132 21.27 -21.29 -19.90
C ASP A 132 20.49 -22.42 -19.20
N ALA A 133 19.17 -22.50 -19.39
CA ALA A 133 18.35 -23.55 -18.75
C ALA A 133 18.32 -24.87 -19.53
N SER A 134 18.89 -24.92 -20.75
CA SER A 134 18.74 -26.07 -21.65
C SER A 134 19.85 -27.12 -21.56
N GLY A 135 20.99 -26.82 -20.93
CA GLY A 135 22.14 -27.75 -20.88
C GLY A 135 22.70 -28.16 -22.25
N VAL A 136 22.24 -27.53 -23.33
CA VAL A 136 22.77 -27.77 -24.67
C VAL A 136 23.99 -26.88 -24.83
N SER A 137 25.16 -27.50 -24.70
CA SER A 137 26.44 -26.93 -25.13
C SER A 137 26.29 -26.39 -26.55
N THR A 138 26.21 -25.07 -26.68
CA THR A 138 26.39 -24.38 -27.95
C THR A 138 27.89 -24.41 -28.24
N ASN A 139 28.35 -25.53 -28.79
CA ASN A 139 29.62 -25.60 -29.53
C ASN A 139 29.49 -24.80 -30.84
N TYR A 140 29.18 -23.51 -30.74
CA TYR A 140 29.31 -22.57 -31.84
C TYR A 140 30.65 -21.85 -31.66
N SER A 141 31.70 -22.49 -32.16
CA SER A 141 33.01 -21.86 -32.32
C SER A 141 32.94 -20.96 -33.55
N PRO A 142 33.19 -19.64 -33.46
CA PRO A 142 33.05 -18.72 -34.59
C PRO A 142 34.13 -18.87 -35.70
N ASN A 143 34.98 -19.89 -35.64
CA ASN A 143 36.24 -19.96 -36.37
C ASN A 143 36.34 -21.06 -37.44
N ASP A 144 35.24 -21.69 -37.86
CA ASP A 144 35.31 -22.57 -39.02
C ASP A 144 35.21 -21.74 -40.31
N ASP A 145 36.40 -21.30 -40.73
CA ASP A 145 36.76 -20.73 -42.02
C ASP A 145 36.08 -21.46 -43.19
N PHE A 146 35.09 -20.81 -43.79
CA PHE A 146 34.59 -21.18 -45.12
C PHE A 146 35.63 -20.80 -46.19
N HIS A 147 36.64 -21.65 -46.38
CA HIS A 147 37.42 -21.68 -47.62
C HIS A 147 36.69 -22.51 -48.69
N TYR A 148 35.79 -21.87 -49.43
CA TYR A 148 35.37 -22.36 -50.75
C TYR A 148 36.29 -21.73 -51.81
N GLY A 149 37.39 -22.42 -52.12
CA GLY A 149 38.04 -22.29 -53.42
C GLY A 149 37.50 -23.38 -54.35
N PRO A 150 37.07 -23.08 -55.59
CA PRO A 150 36.76 -24.12 -56.55
C PRO A 150 38.06 -24.65 -57.14
N ASP A 151 38.37 -25.91 -56.87
CA ASP A 151 39.23 -26.71 -57.74
C ASP A 151 38.32 -27.45 -58.74
N MET A 152 38.75 -27.43 -60.01
CA MET A 152 38.16 -27.99 -61.24
C MET A 152 37.39 -27.00 -62.12
#